data_AF-M2YKQ3-F1
#
_entry.id   AF-M2YKQ3-F1
#
_cell.length_a   1.000
_cell.length_b   1.000
_cell.length_c   1.000
_cell.angle_alpha   90.00
_cell.angle_beta   90.00
_cell.angle_gamma   90.00
#
_symmetry.space_group_name_H-M   'P 1'
#
loop_
_entity.id
_entity.type
_entity.pdbx_description
1 polymer ?
#
loop_
_entity_poly.entity_id
_entity_poly.type
_entity_poly.pdbx_seq_one_letter_code
_entity_poly.pdbx_strand_id
1 'polypeptide(L)'
;MASNTAPATYKQPSRKGKKAWRKNVDITEVQSGLDELRTDIIQGGPVSEKPADELFLTDVAGDVELEKTQRKQKKLRVDEILAQRDSKVEALQPGRKRKVEDHSGSGVGGKRVKGNGEYVSHRELRRLRNVADGAGIGVLAEEQASNDLWGAPDAAPPEEYSFLEKKKDKVAPKSLKQAPKPLTANGKAVAAVLKPNAGKSYNPLLNDWSALLEKEGQAAVDAEKARLAAEAEQAERERKAEEEAAKVEALEKEEYATDYESAWESEWDGIQSEAEQEIYTQKQKGRKTPAERNKAKAKKEREAREKWEKKQKERDVQEKRIKEIAKQVSANDKEKKLAKRDVDISSESDEDEASQLAKRRFGKLSVPEAPVEVTLPEDLNDSLRRLKPEGSLLTDRYRNLLINGKLEVRKKVGQAKKPQRQRTEKWTYKDFKLK
;
A
#
# COMPACT_ATOMS: atom_id res chain seq x y z
N MET A 1 10.07 -28.04 26.71
CA MET A 1 9.52 -29.10 27.58
C MET A 1 8.66 -30.01 26.70
N ALA A 2 9.12 -31.21 26.37
CA ALA A 2 8.34 -32.15 25.57
C ALA A 2 7.11 -32.58 26.37
N SER A 3 5.91 -32.27 25.87
CA SER A 3 4.66 -32.72 26.50
C SER A 3 4.54 -34.23 26.35
N ASN A 4 4.80 -34.98 27.41
CA ASN A 4 4.55 -36.41 27.51
C ASN A 4 3.03 -36.68 27.54
N THR A 5 2.35 -36.50 26.40
CA THR A 5 0.94 -36.85 26.25
C THR A 5 0.80 -38.36 26.09
N ALA A 6 0.10 -39.00 27.03
CA ALA A 6 -0.11 -40.45 26.98
C ALA A 6 -1.00 -40.83 25.76
N PRO A 7 -0.76 -42.00 25.12
CA PRO A 7 -1.56 -42.43 23.97
C PRO A 7 -3.00 -42.75 24.39
N ALA A 8 -3.97 -42.00 23.86
CA ALA A 8 -5.39 -42.13 24.17
C ALA A 8 -6.21 -42.77 23.03
N THR A 9 -7.27 -43.50 23.39
CA THR A 9 -8.20 -44.14 22.43
C THR A 9 -9.63 -44.14 22.98
N TYR A 10 -10.18 -42.94 23.21
CA TYR A 10 -11.49 -42.72 23.86
C TYR A 10 -12.70 -43.35 23.15
N LYS A 11 -12.57 -43.71 21.87
CA LYS A 11 -13.66 -44.32 21.07
C LYS A 11 -13.90 -45.80 21.38
N GLN A 12 -13.02 -46.47 22.14
CA GLN A 12 -13.14 -47.90 22.43
C GLN A 12 -14.03 -48.15 23.66
N PRO A 13 -15.10 -48.98 23.56
CA PRO A 13 -16.06 -49.18 24.65
C PRO A 13 -15.53 -50.12 25.77
N SER A 14 -14.49 -50.90 25.50
CA SER A 14 -13.93 -51.84 26.49
C SER A 14 -13.19 -51.09 27.61
N ARG A 15 -13.58 -51.35 28.86
CA ARG A 15 -12.95 -50.78 30.07
C ARG A 15 -12.32 -51.85 30.96
N LYS A 16 -12.11 -53.06 30.44
CA LYS A 16 -11.61 -54.20 31.22
C LYS A 16 -10.10 -54.07 31.47
N GLY A 17 -9.73 -53.86 32.73
CA GLY A 17 -8.34 -53.85 33.20
C GLY A 17 -7.66 -52.47 33.16
N LYS A 18 -6.56 -52.34 33.92
CA LYS A 18 -5.84 -51.07 34.18
C LYS A 18 -5.35 -50.37 32.91
N LYS A 19 -4.95 -51.14 31.88
CA LYS A 19 -4.46 -50.61 30.60
C LYS A 19 -5.58 -49.98 29.77
N ALA A 20 -6.76 -50.62 29.73
CA ALA A 20 -7.92 -50.08 29.01
C ALA A 20 -8.46 -48.83 29.72
N TRP A 21 -8.47 -48.83 31.05
CA TRP A 21 -8.93 -47.68 31.85
C TRP A 21 -8.09 -46.42 31.59
N ARG A 22 -6.75 -46.56 31.53
CA ARG A 22 -5.84 -45.44 31.22
C ARG A 22 -5.96 -44.88 29.81
N LYS A 23 -6.45 -45.66 28.84
CA LYS A 23 -6.49 -45.26 27.42
C LYS A 23 -7.88 -44.80 26.97
N ASN A 24 -8.94 -45.42 27.51
CA ASN A 24 -10.29 -45.31 26.97
C ASN A 24 -11.21 -44.44 27.83
N VAL A 25 -10.79 -44.06 29.05
CA VAL A 25 -11.53 -43.12 29.90
C VAL A 25 -10.92 -41.74 29.72
N ASP A 26 -11.77 -40.78 29.37
CA ASP A 26 -11.39 -39.38 29.30
C ASP A 26 -11.44 -38.76 30.70
N ILE A 27 -10.29 -38.28 31.16
CA ILE A 27 -10.11 -37.58 32.45
C ILE A 27 -9.52 -36.19 32.20
N THR A 28 -9.45 -35.75 30.93
CA THR A 28 -8.79 -34.50 30.55
C THR A 28 -9.50 -33.29 31.16
N GLU A 29 -10.83 -33.31 31.23
CA GLU A 29 -11.62 -32.26 31.89
C GLU A 29 -11.32 -32.16 33.39
N VAL A 30 -11.23 -33.29 34.10
CA VAL A 30 -10.90 -33.30 35.53
C VAL A 30 -9.45 -32.87 35.78
N GLN A 31 -8.52 -33.27 34.90
CA GLN A 31 -7.11 -32.88 35.01
C GLN A 31 -6.92 -31.39 34.74
N SER A 32 -7.52 -30.87 33.67
CA SER A 32 -7.48 -29.43 33.35
C SER A 32 -8.10 -28.59 34.46
N GLY A 33 -9.27 -28.98 34.99
CA GLY A 33 -9.87 -28.29 36.14
C GLY A 33 -8.99 -28.31 37.40
N LEU A 34 -8.26 -29.41 37.67
CA LEU A 34 -7.31 -29.46 38.78
C LEU A 34 -6.06 -28.61 38.55
N ASP A 35 -5.59 -28.51 37.30
CA ASP A 35 -4.45 -27.65 36.95
C ASP A 35 -4.83 -26.17 37.01
N GLU A 36 -6.02 -25.80 36.53
CA GLU A 36 -6.61 -24.45 36.68
C GLU A 36 -6.75 -24.09 38.16
N LEU A 37 -7.30 -24.98 38.99
CA LEU A 37 -7.41 -24.77 40.43
C LEU A 37 -6.03 -24.57 41.09
N ARG A 38 -5.00 -25.34 40.67
CA ARG A 38 -3.62 -25.12 41.13
C ARG A 38 -3.07 -23.77 40.70
N THR A 39 -3.32 -23.34 39.46
CA THR A 39 -2.88 -22.02 39.00
C THR A 39 -3.59 -20.91 39.77
N ASP A 40 -4.87 -21.06 40.06
CA ASP A 40 -5.65 -20.12 40.85
C ASP A 40 -5.12 -20.02 42.28
N ILE A 41 -4.79 -21.16 42.92
CA ILE A 41 -4.13 -21.17 44.24
C ILE A 41 -2.81 -20.38 44.21
N ILE A 42 -1.97 -20.57 43.17
CA ILE A 42 -0.70 -19.83 43.02
C ILE A 42 -0.95 -18.33 42.85
N GLN A 43 -2.00 -17.94 42.13
CA GLN A 43 -2.39 -16.54 41.89
C GLN A 43 -3.14 -15.91 43.07
N GLY A 44 -3.29 -16.63 44.19
CA GLY A 44 -3.88 -16.12 45.42
C GLY A 44 -5.31 -16.59 45.69
N GLY A 45 -5.69 -17.77 45.19
CA GLY A 45 -6.94 -18.47 45.49
C GLY A 45 -8.04 -18.28 44.44
N PRO A 46 -9.06 -19.19 44.40
CA PRO A 46 -10.16 -19.14 43.45
C PRO A 46 -10.97 -17.85 43.61
N VAL A 47 -11.31 -17.22 42.48
CA VAL A 47 -12.10 -15.97 42.46
C VAL A 47 -13.48 -16.16 43.11
N SER A 48 -14.05 -17.37 43.04
CA SER A 48 -15.34 -17.71 43.64
C SER A 48 -15.35 -17.71 45.16
N GLU A 49 -14.20 -17.91 45.80
CA GLU A 49 -14.08 -17.98 47.27
C GLU A 49 -13.80 -16.60 47.89
N LYS A 50 -13.37 -15.62 47.08
CA LYS A 50 -13.06 -14.28 47.55
C LYS A 50 -14.33 -13.47 47.78
N PRO A 51 -14.44 -12.72 48.90
CA PRO A 51 -15.55 -11.82 49.12
C PRO A 51 -15.55 -10.69 48.08
N ALA A 52 -16.74 -10.19 47.74
CA ALA A 52 -16.90 -9.12 46.74
C ALA A 52 -16.11 -7.85 47.07
N ASP A 53 -15.91 -7.57 48.36
CA ASP A 53 -15.16 -6.40 48.86
C ASP A 53 -13.66 -6.44 48.49
N GLU A 54 -13.08 -7.64 48.34
CA GLU A 54 -11.69 -7.81 47.87
C GLU A 54 -11.58 -7.76 46.34
N LEU A 55 -12.63 -8.17 45.64
CA LEU A 55 -12.67 -8.18 44.17
C LEU A 55 -12.95 -6.78 43.60
N PHE A 56 -13.73 -5.97 44.32
CA PHE A 56 -14.20 -4.68 43.85
C PHE A 56 -13.92 -3.60 44.89
N LEU A 57 -12.82 -2.87 44.70
CA LEU A 57 -12.55 -1.63 45.41
C LEU A 57 -12.97 -0.45 44.53
N THR A 58 -13.96 0.31 44.97
CA THR A 58 -14.31 1.58 44.34
C THR A 58 -13.34 2.66 44.84
N ASP A 59 -12.33 2.94 44.02
CA ASP A 59 -11.40 4.03 44.31
C ASP A 59 -12.09 5.39 44.15
N VAL A 60 -12.49 5.98 45.28
CA VAL A 60 -13.07 7.33 45.36
C VAL A 60 -11.96 8.39 45.53
N ALA A 61 -10.76 7.98 45.91
CA ALA A 61 -9.65 8.86 46.26
C ALA A 61 -8.48 8.62 45.30
N GLY A 62 -8.55 9.25 44.12
CA GLY A 62 -7.53 9.10 43.09
C GLY A 62 -6.10 9.35 43.61
N ASP A 63 -5.17 8.52 43.13
CA ASP A 63 -3.78 8.49 43.57
C ASP A 63 -3.05 9.84 43.40
N VAL A 64 -2.68 10.46 44.53
CA VAL A 64 -1.92 11.73 44.58
C VAL A 64 -0.52 11.58 43.98
N GLU A 65 0.01 10.35 43.89
CA GLU A 65 1.30 10.05 43.26
C GLU A 65 1.24 10.04 41.73
N LEU A 66 0.11 9.68 41.13
CA LEU A 66 -0.11 9.80 39.69
C LEU A 66 -0.13 11.26 39.25
N GLU A 67 -0.70 12.16 40.06
CA GLU A 67 -0.58 13.60 39.79
C GLU A 67 0.88 14.06 39.78
N LYS A 68 1.74 13.56 40.68
CA LYS A 68 3.15 13.97 40.74
C LYS A 68 3.97 13.41 39.57
N THR A 69 3.67 12.21 39.10
CA THR A 69 4.38 11.56 37.97
C THR A 69 3.89 12.06 36.61
N GLN A 70 2.60 12.39 36.48
CA GLN A 70 2.03 12.93 35.24
C GLN A 70 2.22 14.44 35.08
N ARG A 71 2.51 15.18 36.17
CA ARG A 71 2.77 16.62 36.11
C ARG A 71 4.22 16.91 35.68
N LYS A 72 4.37 17.12 34.37
CA LYS A 72 5.04 18.28 33.71
C LYS A 72 5.52 17.87 32.31
N GLN A 73 4.60 17.48 31.43
CA GLN A 73 4.86 17.70 30.00
C GLN A 73 4.95 19.22 29.80
N LYS A 74 6.11 19.71 29.34
CA LYS A 74 6.27 21.14 29.02
C LYS A 74 5.20 21.50 27.99
N LYS A 75 4.34 22.47 28.31
CA LYS A 75 3.38 23.01 27.34
C LYS A 75 4.15 23.42 26.09
N LEU A 76 3.59 23.13 24.91
CA LEU A 76 4.20 23.57 23.66
C LEU A 76 4.31 25.09 23.68
N ARG A 77 5.42 25.63 23.16
CA ARG A 77 5.67 27.08 23.15
C ARG A 77 4.54 27.87 22.46
N VAL A 78 3.83 27.23 21.53
CA VAL A 78 2.63 27.79 20.89
C VAL A 78 1.50 27.97 21.89
N ASP A 79 1.17 26.95 22.68
CA ASP A 79 0.10 27.02 23.68
C ASP A 79 0.45 27.97 24.82
N GLU A 80 1.73 28.08 25.15
CA GLU A 80 2.24 29.07 26.11
C GLU A 80 2.08 30.49 25.58
N ILE A 81 2.40 30.75 24.31
CA ILE A 81 2.16 32.05 23.64
C ILE A 81 0.66 32.34 23.53
N LEU A 82 -0.17 31.33 23.24
CA LEU A 82 -1.62 31.49 23.12
C LEU A 82 -2.31 31.72 24.48
N ALA A 83 -1.72 31.25 25.57
CA ALA A 83 -2.17 31.50 26.93
C ALA A 83 -1.60 32.81 27.52
N GLN A 84 -0.40 33.24 27.10
CA GLN A 84 0.22 34.50 27.51
C GLN A 84 -0.30 35.71 26.72
N ARG A 85 -1.00 35.51 25.61
CA ARG A 85 -1.74 36.58 24.92
C ARG A 85 -3.04 36.91 25.65
N ASP A 86 -2.91 37.39 26.88
CA ASP A 86 -3.88 38.32 27.43
C ASP A 86 -3.78 39.59 26.58
N SER A 87 -4.58 39.64 25.51
CA SER A 87 -4.72 40.82 24.69
C SER A 87 -5.19 41.95 25.60
N LYS A 88 -4.35 42.97 25.80
CA LYS A 88 -4.64 44.23 26.49
C LYS A 88 -5.70 45.09 25.78
N VAL A 89 -6.45 44.49 24.85
CA VAL A 89 -7.54 45.08 24.09
C VAL A 89 -8.80 44.41 24.59
N GLU A 90 -9.64 45.16 25.30
CA GLU A 90 -10.97 44.71 25.68
C GLU A 90 -11.73 44.29 24.43
N ALA A 91 -12.34 43.09 24.47
CA ALA A 91 -13.22 42.64 23.42
C ALA A 91 -14.34 43.67 23.23
N LEU A 92 -14.53 44.13 21.99
CA LEU A 92 -15.61 45.05 21.63
C LEU A 92 -16.95 44.45 22.08
N GLN A 93 -17.54 45.07 23.11
CA GLN A 93 -18.85 44.72 23.61
C GLN A 93 -19.86 44.86 22.46
N PRO A 94 -20.59 43.79 22.07
CA PRO A 94 -21.63 43.90 21.07
C PRO A 94 -22.68 44.90 21.57
N GLY A 95 -22.94 45.91 20.74
CA GLY A 95 -23.65 47.13 21.09
C GLY A 95 -24.95 46.90 21.87
N ARG A 96 -25.02 47.60 23.01
CA ARG A 96 -26.19 47.82 23.86
C ARG A 96 -27.43 48.18 23.02
N LYS A 97 -28.29 47.19 22.74
CA LYS A 97 -29.65 47.47 22.27
C LYS A 97 -30.51 47.83 23.47
N ARG A 98 -31.13 49.02 23.39
CA ARG A 98 -31.99 49.59 24.42
C ARG A 98 -33.15 48.63 24.70
N LYS A 99 -33.50 48.46 25.98
CA LYS A 99 -34.77 47.83 26.37
C LYS A 99 -35.91 48.66 25.77
N VAL A 100 -36.68 48.05 24.88
CA VAL A 100 -38.03 48.49 24.57
C VAL A 100 -38.91 47.82 25.62
N GLU A 101 -39.68 48.63 26.35
CA GLU A 101 -40.68 48.12 27.27
C GLU A 101 -41.87 47.59 26.46
N ASP A 102 -41.93 46.27 26.33
CA ASP A 102 -43.12 45.62 25.80
C ASP A 102 -44.20 45.61 26.89
N HIS A 103 -45.22 46.40 26.60
CA HIS A 103 -46.46 46.48 27.35
C HIS A 103 -47.09 45.09 27.45
N SER A 104 -47.44 44.72 28.69
CA SER A 104 -48.36 43.63 28.98
C SER A 104 -49.67 43.81 28.22
N GLY A 105 -49.95 42.90 27.30
CA GLY A 105 -51.20 42.88 26.54
C GLY A 105 -51.61 41.45 26.18
N SER A 106 -52.39 40.84 27.07
CA SER A 106 -53.55 39.98 26.78
C SER A 106 -53.50 38.99 25.60
N GLY A 107 -53.64 37.70 25.87
CA GLY A 107 -54.13 36.77 24.85
C GLY A 107 -53.92 35.28 25.13
N VAL A 108 -54.98 34.63 25.56
CA VAL A 108 -55.15 33.17 25.67
C VAL A 108 -54.92 32.47 24.32
N GLY A 109 -54.23 31.33 24.35
CA GLY A 109 -54.37 30.27 23.33
C GLY A 109 -53.49 30.39 22.08
N GLY A 110 -52.26 29.92 22.16
CA GLY A 110 -51.32 29.82 21.03
C GLY A 110 -50.88 28.40 20.68
N LYS A 111 -51.74 27.38 20.79
CA LYS A 111 -51.43 26.06 20.23
C LYS A 111 -51.79 26.05 18.74
N ARG A 112 -50.77 26.09 17.88
CA ARG A 112 -50.92 25.86 16.44
C ARG A 112 -51.25 24.38 16.20
N VAL A 113 -52.53 24.07 16.11
CA VAL A 113 -53.01 22.86 15.43
C VAL A 113 -52.74 23.09 13.93
N LYS A 114 -51.81 22.32 13.35
CA LYS A 114 -51.67 22.28 11.89
C LYS A 114 -52.78 21.39 11.32
N GLY A 115 -53.59 21.98 10.45
CA GLY A 115 -54.63 21.30 9.71
C GLY A 115 -54.05 20.26 8.77
N ASN A 116 -54.41 19.00 9.01
CA ASN A 116 -54.97 18.04 8.06
C ASN A 116 -55.10 16.72 8.82
N GLY A 117 -56.29 16.11 8.75
CA GLY A 117 -56.70 14.99 9.59
C GLY A 117 -55.76 13.78 9.56
N GLU A 118 -55.65 13.17 10.75
CA GLU A 118 -55.25 11.78 10.98
C GLU A 118 -53.88 11.34 10.47
N TYR A 119 -52.81 12.00 10.91
CA TYR A 119 -51.53 11.32 11.03
C TYR A 119 -51.04 11.38 12.47
N VAL A 120 -51.14 10.23 13.14
CA VAL A 120 -50.50 9.99 14.44
C VAL A 120 -48.99 10.05 14.21
N SER A 121 -48.27 10.84 15.00
CA SER A 121 -46.82 10.96 14.84
C SER A 121 -46.17 9.58 15.00
N HIS A 122 -45.08 9.29 14.25
CA HIS A 122 -44.39 7.99 14.35
C HIS A 122 -43.98 7.63 15.79
N ARG A 123 -43.78 8.65 16.61
CA ARG A 123 -43.51 8.56 18.04
C ARG A 123 -44.73 8.06 18.83
N GLU A 124 -45.92 8.61 18.57
CA GLU A 124 -47.17 8.15 19.19
C GLU A 124 -47.58 6.77 18.68
N LEU A 125 -47.34 6.43 17.41
CA LEU A 125 -47.55 5.07 16.89
C LEU A 125 -46.67 4.04 17.61
N ARG A 126 -45.39 4.36 17.83
CA ARG A 126 -44.50 3.49 18.63
C ARG A 126 -44.97 3.37 20.08
N ARG A 127 -45.43 4.46 20.68
CA ARG A 127 -45.97 4.43 22.05
C ARG A 127 -47.22 3.58 22.15
N LEU A 128 -48.16 3.72 21.21
CA LEU A 128 -49.40 2.94 21.16
C LEU A 128 -49.11 1.46 20.90
N ARG A 129 -48.14 1.15 20.03
CA ARG A 129 -47.69 -0.23 19.79
C ARG A 129 -47.11 -0.86 21.05
N ASN A 130 -46.25 -0.14 21.78
CA ASN A 130 -45.67 -0.64 23.03
C ASN A 130 -46.73 -0.86 24.13
N VAL A 131 -47.78 -0.03 24.15
CA VAL A 131 -48.93 -0.21 25.08
C VAL A 131 -49.80 -1.41 24.66
N ALA A 132 -50.02 -1.61 23.36
CA ALA A 132 -50.79 -2.74 22.83
C ALA A 132 -50.08 -4.09 23.01
N ASP A 133 -48.75 -4.11 22.92
CA ASP A 133 -47.92 -5.32 23.09
C ASP A 133 -47.79 -5.74 24.58
N GLY A 134 -48.49 -5.08 25.51
CA GLY A 134 -48.57 -5.48 26.93
C GLY A 134 -47.26 -5.36 27.70
N ALA A 135 -46.23 -4.77 27.10
CA ALA A 135 -45.00 -4.43 27.79
C ALA A 135 -45.30 -3.31 28.79
N GLY A 136 -45.27 -3.65 30.08
CA GLY A 136 -45.48 -2.72 31.17
C GLY A 136 -44.67 -1.43 30.98
N ILE A 137 -45.22 -0.32 31.49
CA ILE A 137 -44.76 1.06 31.37
C ILE A 137 -43.30 1.19 31.82
N GLY A 138 -42.37 0.73 30.98
CA GLY A 138 -40.97 1.05 31.05
C GLY A 138 -40.87 2.46 30.52
N VAL A 139 -40.61 3.40 31.42
CA VAL A 139 -40.14 4.74 31.08
C VAL A 139 -38.93 4.52 30.18
N LEU A 140 -39.17 4.60 28.87
CA LEU A 140 -38.11 4.68 27.88
C LEU A 140 -37.44 5.99 28.21
N ALA A 141 -36.32 5.89 28.95
CA ALA A 141 -35.47 7.03 29.26
C ALA A 141 -35.24 7.73 27.93
N GLU A 142 -35.87 8.89 27.78
CA GLU A 142 -35.55 9.78 26.68
C GLU A 142 -34.04 9.94 26.76
N GLU A 143 -33.33 9.56 25.69
CA GLU A 143 -31.94 9.97 25.50
C GLU A 143 -31.91 11.44 25.89
N GLN A 144 -31.20 11.72 26.99
CA GLN A 144 -31.13 13.03 27.65
C GLN A 144 -31.23 14.10 26.57
N ALA A 145 -32.37 14.81 26.53
CA ALA A 145 -32.54 15.91 25.62
C ALA A 145 -31.43 16.89 25.95
N SER A 146 -30.38 16.90 25.12
CA SER A 146 -29.28 17.86 25.18
C SER A 146 -29.76 19.25 24.73
N ASN A 147 -31.06 19.53 24.86
CA ASN A 147 -31.63 20.84 24.75
C ASN A 147 -31.76 21.35 26.17
N ASP A 148 -30.76 22.11 26.57
CA ASP A 148 -30.83 22.95 27.76
C ASP A 148 -32.12 23.79 27.72
N LEU A 149 -33.08 23.48 28.60
CA LEU A 149 -34.37 24.21 28.69
C LEU A 149 -34.20 25.66 29.17
N TRP A 150 -33.03 25.99 29.73
CA TRP A 150 -32.66 27.33 30.21
C TRP A 150 -31.59 27.99 29.33
N GLY A 151 -31.04 27.24 28.37
CA GLY A 151 -30.14 27.74 27.35
C GLY A 151 -30.96 28.48 26.30
N ALA A 152 -30.45 29.62 25.83
CA ALA A 152 -31.04 30.28 24.67
C ALA A 152 -31.12 29.25 23.53
N PRO A 153 -32.28 29.10 22.85
CA PRO A 153 -32.39 28.13 21.77
C PRO A 153 -31.30 28.43 20.76
N ASP A 154 -30.49 27.42 20.41
CA ASP A 154 -29.46 27.56 19.40
C ASP A 154 -30.12 28.18 18.16
N ALA A 155 -29.68 29.39 17.82
CA ALA A 155 -30.28 30.16 16.76
C ALA A 155 -30.16 29.34 15.47
N ALA A 156 -31.29 28.84 14.96
CA ALA A 156 -31.34 28.16 13.69
C ALA A 156 -30.68 29.09 12.66
N PRO A 157 -29.61 28.66 11.98
CA PRO A 157 -28.89 29.53 11.06
C PRO A 157 -29.90 30.02 10.01
N PRO A 158 -29.94 31.33 9.72
CA PRO A 158 -30.94 31.88 8.82
C PRO A 158 -30.83 31.18 7.45
N GLU A 159 -31.93 30.60 6.99
CA GLU A 159 -32.02 29.89 5.70
C GLU A 159 -32.03 30.87 4.52
N GLU A 160 -31.12 31.84 4.51
CA GLU A 160 -31.13 32.94 3.53
C GLU A 160 -30.85 32.48 2.10
N TYR A 161 -30.32 31.26 1.91
CA TYR A 161 -30.04 30.70 0.57
C TYR A 161 -30.23 29.18 0.52
N SER A 162 -31.49 28.72 0.58
CA SER A 162 -31.83 27.29 0.46
C SER A 162 -31.45 26.65 -0.89
N PHE A 163 -31.25 27.47 -1.93
CA PHE A 163 -30.84 27.03 -3.26
C PHE A 163 -29.32 26.90 -3.45
N LEU A 164 -28.52 27.43 -2.52
CA LEU A 164 -27.06 27.26 -2.55
C LEU A 164 -26.69 26.01 -1.74
N GLU A 165 -25.89 25.13 -2.34
CA GLU A 165 -25.29 24.05 -1.57
C GLU A 165 -24.50 24.64 -0.39
N LYS A 166 -24.87 24.24 0.83
CA LYS A 166 -24.15 24.65 2.04
C LYS A 166 -22.69 24.27 1.88
N LYS A 167 -21.80 25.22 2.14
CA LYS A 167 -20.35 25.00 2.08
C LYS A 167 -20.01 23.79 2.97
N LYS A 168 -19.53 22.71 2.35
CA LYS A 168 -19.11 21.52 3.08
C LYS A 168 -17.94 21.86 3.99
N ASP A 169 -17.96 21.34 5.21
CA ASP A 169 -16.85 21.48 6.13
C ASP A 169 -15.58 20.87 5.54
N LYS A 170 -14.43 21.44 5.91
CA LYS A 170 -13.12 20.93 5.47
C LYS A 170 -12.84 19.59 6.16
N VAL A 171 -13.21 18.49 5.51
CA VAL A 171 -12.91 17.13 5.98
C VAL A 171 -11.50 16.74 5.56
N ALA A 172 -10.69 16.27 6.49
CA ALA A 172 -9.35 15.75 6.19
C ALA A 172 -9.44 14.58 5.19
N PRO A 173 -8.52 14.48 4.21
CA PRO A 173 -8.55 13.41 3.24
C PRO A 173 -8.33 12.05 3.92
N LYS A 174 -9.04 11.02 3.43
CA LYS A 174 -8.94 9.65 3.96
C LYS A 174 -7.52 9.07 3.91
N SER A 175 -6.68 9.57 3.01
CA SER A 175 -5.27 9.16 2.86
C SER A 175 -4.43 9.43 4.11
N LEU A 176 -4.77 10.45 4.90
CA LEU A 176 -4.02 10.80 6.12
C LEU A 176 -4.12 9.68 7.18
N LYS A 177 -5.20 8.89 7.15
CA LYS A 177 -5.41 7.74 8.05
C LYS A 177 -4.82 6.43 7.50
N GLN A 178 -4.33 6.41 6.26
CA GLN A 178 -3.78 5.18 5.65
C GLN A 178 -2.31 5.00 6.04
N ALA A 179 -1.96 3.78 6.42
CA ALA A 179 -0.56 3.41 6.65
C ALA A 179 0.24 3.46 5.34
N PRO A 180 1.56 3.76 5.40
CA PRO A 180 2.43 3.70 4.25
C PRO A 180 2.46 2.29 3.66
N LYS A 181 2.59 2.19 2.34
CA LYS A 181 2.68 0.90 1.64
C LYS A 181 4.14 0.44 1.61
N PRO A 182 4.49 -0.70 2.21
CA PRO A 182 5.85 -1.24 2.14
C PRO A 182 6.18 -1.72 0.72
N LEU A 183 7.46 -1.68 0.38
CA LEU A 183 8.06 -2.09 -0.88
C LEU A 183 8.55 -3.55 -0.85
N THR A 184 8.24 -4.32 0.20
CA THR A 184 8.55 -5.75 0.30
C THR A 184 7.70 -6.56 -0.69
N ALA A 185 8.22 -7.69 -1.16
CA ALA A 185 7.48 -8.59 -2.06
C ALA A 185 6.16 -9.08 -1.43
N ASN A 186 6.17 -9.35 -0.12
CA ASN A 186 5.03 -9.84 0.66
C ASN A 186 4.00 -8.73 1.00
N GLY A 187 4.38 -7.46 0.86
CA GLY A 187 3.52 -6.31 1.21
C GLY A 187 3.32 -6.12 2.72
N LYS A 188 4.03 -6.88 3.56
CA LYS A 188 4.10 -6.69 5.02
C LYS A 188 5.19 -5.66 5.36
N ALA A 189 4.96 -4.85 6.38
CA ALA A 189 5.97 -3.90 6.86
C ALA A 189 7.10 -4.65 7.60
N VAL A 190 8.33 -4.21 7.39
CA VAL A 190 9.51 -4.71 8.08
C VAL A 190 9.63 -4.04 9.45
N ALA A 191 10.11 -4.78 10.45
CA ALA A 191 10.41 -4.23 11.77
C ALA A 191 11.36 -3.03 11.68
N ALA A 192 11.25 -2.09 12.63
CA ALA A 192 12.09 -0.88 12.62
C ALA A 192 13.59 -1.20 12.77
N VAL A 193 13.89 -2.26 13.52
CA VAL A 193 15.22 -2.86 13.65
C VAL A 193 15.07 -4.33 13.26
N LEU A 194 15.85 -4.76 12.28
CA LEU A 194 15.92 -6.15 11.85
C LEU A 194 16.70 -6.96 12.88
N LYS A 195 16.29 -8.19 13.13
CA LYS A 195 17.11 -9.12 13.91
C LYS A 195 18.32 -9.50 13.05
N PRO A 196 19.55 -9.38 13.57
CA PRO A 196 20.73 -9.82 12.83
C PRO A 196 20.74 -11.35 12.73
N ASN A 197 21.34 -11.86 11.65
CA ASN A 197 21.61 -13.28 11.52
C ASN A 197 22.64 -13.72 12.60
N ALA A 198 22.50 -14.95 13.12
CA ALA A 198 23.42 -15.51 14.12
C ALA A 198 24.89 -15.49 13.68
N GLY A 199 25.15 -15.69 12.38
CA GLY A 199 26.49 -15.62 11.80
C GLY A 199 27.17 -14.24 11.87
N LYS A 200 26.42 -13.16 12.12
CA LYS A 200 26.94 -11.79 12.31
C LYS A 200 27.36 -11.48 13.75
N SER A 201 27.22 -12.44 14.66
CA SER A 201 27.67 -12.24 16.04
C SER A 201 29.20 -12.16 16.12
N TYR A 202 29.74 -11.56 17.19
CA TYR A 202 31.20 -11.38 17.33
C TYR A 202 31.96 -12.71 17.43
N ASN A 203 31.31 -13.73 18.01
CA ASN A 203 31.82 -15.08 18.16
C ASN A 203 30.68 -16.05 17.77
N PRO A 204 30.46 -16.24 16.46
CA PRO A 204 29.40 -17.09 15.94
C PRO A 204 29.79 -18.56 16.03
N LEU A 205 28.78 -19.43 16.00
CA LEU A 205 29.02 -20.85 15.75
C LEU A 205 29.57 -21.02 14.33
N LEU A 206 30.53 -21.93 14.17
CA LEU A 206 31.22 -22.15 12.89
C LEU A 206 30.24 -22.39 11.74
N ASN A 207 29.20 -23.19 11.97
CA ASN A 207 28.18 -23.53 10.97
C ASN A 207 27.33 -22.33 10.55
N ASP A 208 26.95 -21.48 11.50
CA ASP A 208 26.11 -20.31 11.23
C ASP A 208 26.91 -19.24 10.47
N TRP A 209 28.18 -19.07 10.82
CA TRP A 209 29.09 -18.17 10.12
C TRP A 209 29.43 -18.68 8.72
N SER A 210 29.75 -19.98 8.55
CA SER A 210 30.05 -20.54 7.23
C SER A 210 28.84 -20.46 6.32
N ALA A 211 27.63 -20.75 6.83
CA ALA A 211 26.39 -20.63 6.07
C ALA A 211 26.12 -19.18 5.62
N LEU A 212 26.39 -18.19 6.49
CA LEU A 212 26.26 -16.78 6.14
C LEU A 212 27.29 -16.36 5.08
N LEU A 213 28.56 -16.75 5.26
CA LEU A 213 29.65 -16.46 4.33
C LEU A 213 29.38 -17.08 2.95
N GLU A 214 28.89 -18.31 2.91
CA GLU A 214 28.50 -18.98 1.66
C GLU A 214 27.31 -18.28 0.99
N LYS A 215 26.27 -17.91 1.75
CA LYS A 215 25.08 -17.21 1.22
C LYS A 215 25.44 -15.86 0.61
N GLU A 216 26.16 -15.03 1.36
CA GLU A 216 26.56 -13.69 0.90
C GLU A 216 27.64 -13.77 -0.20
N GLY A 217 28.56 -14.74 -0.11
CA GLY A 217 29.57 -15.01 -1.14
C GLY A 217 28.96 -15.47 -2.46
N GLN A 218 27.99 -16.39 -2.44
CA GLN A 218 27.25 -16.81 -3.63
C GLN A 218 26.50 -15.63 -4.27
N ALA A 219 25.83 -14.80 -3.46
CA ALA A 219 25.13 -13.61 -3.95
C ALA A 219 26.08 -12.62 -4.64
N ALA A 220 27.29 -12.42 -4.08
CA ALA A 220 28.32 -11.57 -4.70
C ALA A 220 28.85 -12.15 -6.02
N VAL A 221 29.11 -13.46 -6.06
CA VAL A 221 29.55 -14.16 -7.28
C VAL A 221 28.48 -14.08 -8.38
N ASP A 222 27.21 -14.24 -8.03
CA ASP A 222 26.11 -14.16 -8.98
C ASP A 222 25.92 -12.73 -9.51
N ALA A 223 26.14 -11.71 -8.68
CA ALA A 223 26.14 -10.32 -9.11
C ALA A 223 27.27 -10.02 -10.12
N GLU A 224 28.49 -10.52 -9.89
CA GLU A 224 29.60 -10.37 -10.85
C GLU A 224 29.36 -11.15 -12.15
N LYS A 225 28.83 -12.37 -12.08
CA LYS A 225 28.41 -13.12 -13.28
C LYS A 225 27.36 -12.35 -14.08
N ALA A 226 26.37 -11.75 -13.42
CA ALA A 226 25.36 -10.93 -14.07
C ALA A 226 25.97 -9.67 -14.71
N ARG A 227 26.97 -9.05 -14.07
CA ARG A 227 27.72 -7.92 -14.62
C ARG A 227 28.44 -8.30 -15.91
N LEU A 228 29.20 -9.40 -15.88
CA LEU A 228 29.95 -9.91 -17.04
C LEU A 228 29.00 -10.34 -18.17
N ALA A 229 27.87 -10.97 -17.86
CA ALA A 229 26.86 -11.32 -18.85
C ALA A 229 26.25 -10.08 -19.51
N ALA A 230 25.95 -9.02 -18.74
CA ALA A 230 25.43 -7.78 -19.28
C ALA A 230 26.46 -7.05 -20.17
N GLU A 231 27.73 -7.08 -19.81
CA GLU A 231 28.84 -6.55 -20.62
C GLU A 231 28.98 -7.33 -21.94
N ALA A 232 28.93 -8.66 -21.89
CA ALA A 232 28.95 -9.50 -23.07
C ALA A 232 27.73 -9.26 -23.98
N GLU A 233 26.53 -9.10 -23.41
CA GLU A 233 25.32 -8.74 -24.17
C GLU A 233 25.43 -7.35 -24.82
N GLN A 234 26.07 -6.39 -24.16
CA GLN A 234 26.29 -5.06 -24.71
C GLN A 234 27.27 -5.11 -25.88
N ALA A 235 28.40 -5.80 -25.73
CA ALA A 235 29.37 -5.99 -26.81
C ALA A 235 28.75 -6.72 -28.02
N GLU A 236 27.89 -7.71 -27.79
CA GLU A 236 27.15 -8.40 -28.87
C GLU A 236 26.12 -7.48 -29.56
N ARG A 237 25.46 -6.58 -28.82
CA ARG A 237 24.56 -5.58 -29.41
C ARG A 237 25.31 -4.53 -30.22
N GLU A 238 26.47 -4.09 -29.72
CA GLU A 238 27.34 -3.15 -30.41
C GLU A 238 27.90 -3.77 -31.70
N ARG A 239 28.41 -5.00 -31.65
CA ARG A 239 28.86 -5.72 -32.85
C ARG A 239 27.74 -5.85 -33.89
N LYS A 240 26.53 -6.22 -33.48
CA LYS A 240 25.38 -6.31 -34.41
C LYS A 240 25.00 -4.94 -34.98
N ALA A 241 25.04 -3.89 -34.17
CA ALA A 241 24.78 -2.53 -34.64
C ALA A 241 25.84 -2.05 -35.62
N GLU A 242 27.13 -2.37 -35.40
CA GLU A 242 28.22 -2.09 -36.32
C GLU A 242 28.09 -2.88 -37.63
N GLU A 243 27.72 -4.17 -37.57
CA GLU A 243 27.46 -4.98 -38.76
C GLU A 243 26.27 -4.45 -39.56
N GLU A 244 25.19 -4.02 -38.89
CA GLU A 244 24.04 -3.39 -39.54
C GLU A 244 24.40 -2.02 -40.13
N ALA A 245 25.15 -1.19 -39.41
CA ALA A 245 25.63 0.10 -39.91
C ALA A 245 26.57 -0.08 -41.12
N ALA A 246 27.48 -1.05 -41.09
CA ALA A 246 28.35 -1.36 -42.22
C ALA A 246 27.56 -1.83 -43.45
N LYS A 247 26.47 -2.60 -43.26
CA LYS A 247 25.56 -2.96 -44.34
C LYS A 247 24.81 -1.76 -44.90
N VAL A 248 24.33 -0.87 -44.04
CA VAL A 248 23.66 0.37 -44.49
C VAL A 248 24.64 1.26 -45.25
N GLU A 249 25.86 1.46 -44.74
CA GLU A 249 26.89 2.22 -45.46
C GLU A 249 27.28 1.57 -46.79
N ALA A 250 27.31 0.25 -46.88
CA ALA A 250 27.57 -0.46 -48.13
C ALA A 250 26.43 -0.22 -49.14
N LEU A 251 25.17 -0.33 -48.70
CA LEU A 251 24.01 -0.02 -49.53
C LEU A 251 23.97 1.45 -49.95
N GLU A 252 24.27 2.39 -49.05
CA GLU A 252 24.37 3.82 -49.38
C GLU A 252 25.50 4.09 -50.36
N LYS A 253 26.67 3.42 -50.22
CA LYS A 253 27.77 3.51 -51.19
C LYS A 253 27.37 2.95 -52.55
N GLU A 254 26.65 1.83 -52.59
CA GLU A 254 26.13 1.26 -53.82
C GLU A 254 25.09 2.19 -54.47
N GLU A 255 24.13 2.73 -53.71
CA GLU A 255 23.14 3.69 -54.20
C GLU A 255 23.83 4.98 -54.71
N TYR A 256 24.81 5.52 -53.99
CA TYR A 256 25.54 6.71 -54.41
C TYR A 256 26.48 6.44 -55.61
N ALA A 257 27.06 5.25 -55.71
CA ALA A 257 27.81 4.81 -56.89
C ALA A 257 26.87 4.72 -58.10
N THR A 258 25.67 4.19 -57.92
CA THR A 258 24.67 4.13 -59.00
C THR A 258 24.15 5.51 -59.41
N ASP A 259 24.03 6.49 -58.52
CA ASP A 259 23.59 7.86 -58.88
C ASP A 259 24.69 8.65 -59.62
N TYR A 260 25.97 8.36 -59.38
CA TYR A 260 27.09 9.01 -60.09
C TYR A 260 27.45 8.33 -61.42
N GLU A 261 27.33 6.99 -61.52
CA GLU A 261 27.57 6.25 -62.77
C GLU A 261 26.34 6.25 -63.70
N SER A 262 25.11 6.30 -63.18
CA SER A 262 23.90 6.35 -64.05
C SER A 262 23.71 7.70 -64.76
N ALA A 263 24.30 8.79 -64.25
CA ALA A 263 24.30 10.10 -64.90
C ALA A 263 25.37 10.25 -66.02
N TRP A 264 26.31 9.31 -66.15
CA TRP A 264 27.38 9.35 -67.16
C TRP A 264 27.50 8.11 -68.05
N GLU A 265 26.79 7.02 -67.79
CA GLU A 265 26.76 5.83 -68.68
C GLU A 265 25.38 5.51 -69.30
N SER A 266 24.33 6.32 -69.06
CA SER A 266 23.00 6.07 -69.65
C SER A 266 22.67 6.90 -70.91
N GLU A 267 23.69 7.38 -71.64
CA GLU A 267 23.55 7.89 -73.02
C GLU A 267 24.77 7.49 -73.85
N TRP A 268 25.03 6.20 -74.01
CA TRP A 268 25.65 5.56 -75.19
C TRP A 268 26.16 4.16 -74.81
N ASP A 269 25.27 3.16 -74.83
CA ASP A 269 25.71 1.84 -75.26
C ASP A 269 24.71 1.26 -76.26
N GLY A 270 25.30 0.68 -77.29
CA GLY A 270 24.69 0.41 -78.57
C GLY A 270 23.86 -0.86 -78.59
N ILE A 271 22.84 -0.79 -79.43
CA ILE A 271 22.08 -1.89 -80.00
C ILE A 271 23.02 -2.93 -80.64
N GLN A 272 22.86 -4.21 -80.24
CA GLN A 272 23.03 -5.52 -80.94
C GLN A 272 23.69 -6.56 -80.01
N SER A 273 23.20 -7.77 -79.73
CA SER A 273 22.04 -8.57 -80.16
C SER A 273 21.96 -9.83 -79.26
N GLU A 274 20.73 -10.33 -79.05
CA GLU A 274 20.40 -11.76 -78.81
C GLU A 274 20.70 -12.38 -77.42
N ALA A 275 19.79 -12.12 -76.46
CA ALA A 275 19.17 -13.13 -75.59
C ALA A 275 18.13 -12.46 -74.66
N GLU A 276 16.86 -12.57 -75.05
CA GLU A 276 15.65 -12.48 -74.21
C GLU A 276 15.67 -11.46 -73.05
N GLN A 277 15.66 -10.17 -73.40
CA GLN A 277 14.99 -9.18 -72.56
C GLN A 277 13.48 -9.30 -72.81
N GLU A 278 12.78 -10.04 -71.94
CA GLU A 278 11.33 -9.89 -71.80
C GLU A 278 11.04 -8.48 -71.28
N ILE A 279 10.84 -7.55 -72.22
CA ILE A 279 10.23 -6.27 -71.93
C ILE A 279 8.81 -6.59 -71.45
N TYR A 280 8.60 -6.61 -70.14
CA TYR A 280 7.28 -6.68 -69.52
C TYR A 280 6.54 -5.34 -69.75
N THR A 281 6.20 -5.00 -71.00
CA THR A 281 5.11 -4.07 -71.26
C THR A 281 3.81 -4.80 -70.92
N GLN A 282 3.43 -4.78 -69.64
CA GLN A 282 2.09 -5.19 -69.23
C GLN A 282 1.08 -4.36 -70.04
N LYS A 283 0.40 -5.00 -71.00
CA LYS A 283 -0.75 -4.39 -71.68
C LYS A 283 -1.70 -3.83 -70.61
N GLN A 284 -2.04 -2.55 -70.72
CA GLN A 284 -3.06 -1.91 -69.91
C GLN A 284 -4.31 -2.80 -69.90
N LYS A 285 -4.69 -3.30 -68.73
CA LYS A 285 -5.84 -4.20 -68.60
C LYS A 285 -7.09 -3.45 -69.06
N GLY A 286 -7.78 -3.99 -70.07
CA GLY A 286 -9.03 -3.43 -70.57
C GLY A 286 -10.06 -3.24 -69.45
N ARG A 287 -10.98 -2.29 -69.64
CA ARG A 287 -12.07 -2.05 -68.67
C ARG A 287 -12.86 -3.34 -68.46
N LYS A 288 -12.97 -3.77 -67.20
CA LYS A 288 -13.71 -4.99 -66.82
C LYS A 288 -15.16 -4.89 -67.27
N THR A 289 -15.67 -5.96 -67.86
CA THR A 289 -17.09 -6.07 -68.20
C THR A 289 -17.96 -6.10 -66.93
N PRO A 290 -19.25 -5.74 -66.98
CA PRO A 290 -20.14 -5.82 -65.81
C PRO A 290 -20.19 -7.21 -65.16
N ALA A 291 -20.13 -8.28 -65.98
CA ALA A 291 -20.09 -9.66 -65.51
C ALA A 291 -18.78 -9.99 -64.77
N GLU A 292 -17.63 -9.53 -65.27
CA GLU A 292 -16.34 -9.66 -64.57
C GLU A 292 -16.30 -8.87 -63.27
N ARG A 293 -16.94 -7.70 -63.21
CA ARG A 293 -17.07 -6.90 -61.98
C ARG A 293 -17.90 -7.62 -60.92
N ASN A 294 -19.00 -8.27 -61.32
CA ASN A 294 -19.84 -9.06 -60.43
C ASN A 294 -19.11 -10.32 -59.91
N LYS A 295 -18.36 -11.02 -60.79
CA LYS A 295 -17.52 -12.16 -60.37
C LYS A 295 -16.41 -11.74 -59.40
N ALA A 296 -15.76 -10.60 -59.65
CA ALA A 296 -14.74 -10.06 -58.75
C ALA A 296 -15.33 -9.62 -57.40
N LYS A 297 -16.54 -9.04 -57.40
CA LYS A 297 -17.28 -8.68 -56.17
C LYS A 297 -17.63 -9.93 -55.36
N ALA A 298 -18.15 -10.97 -56.00
CA ALA A 298 -18.47 -12.24 -55.34
C ALA A 298 -17.22 -12.93 -54.75
N LYS A 299 -16.09 -12.89 -55.47
CA LYS A 299 -14.80 -13.41 -54.95
C LYS A 299 -14.32 -12.63 -53.73
N LYS A 300 -14.39 -11.29 -53.78
CA LYS A 300 -14.01 -10.41 -52.67
C LYS A 300 -14.91 -10.61 -51.45
N GLU A 301 -16.21 -10.81 -51.63
CA GLU A 301 -17.16 -11.10 -50.54
C GLU A 301 -16.93 -12.48 -49.92
N ARG A 302 -16.54 -13.48 -50.73
CA ARG A 302 -16.17 -14.81 -50.21
C ARG A 302 -14.87 -14.75 -49.41
N GLU A 303 -13.84 -14.09 -49.94
CA GLU A 303 -12.57 -13.88 -49.22
C GLU A 303 -12.77 -13.06 -47.93
N ALA A 304 -13.67 -12.07 -47.94
CA ALA A 304 -14.02 -11.30 -46.76
C ALA A 304 -14.75 -12.17 -45.71
N ARG A 305 -15.67 -13.05 -46.13
CA ARG A 305 -16.34 -14.02 -45.26
C ARG A 305 -15.36 -15.02 -44.64
N GLU A 306 -14.47 -15.61 -45.44
CA GLU A 306 -13.44 -16.53 -44.95
C GLU A 306 -12.49 -15.86 -43.95
N LYS A 307 -12.08 -14.61 -44.21
CA LYS A 307 -11.27 -13.81 -43.27
C LYS A 307 -12.04 -13.52 -41.97
N TRP A 308 -13.33 -13.22 -42.06
CA TRP A 308 -14.16 -12.98 -40.89
C TRP A 308 -14.35 -14.25 -40.06
N GLU A 309 -14.63 -15.40 -40.69
CA GLU A 309 -14.73 -16.70 -40.01
C GLU A 309 -13.42 -17.11 -39.34
N LYS A 310 -12.27 -16.90 -39.99
CA LYS A 310 -10.95 -17.13 -39.37
C LYS A 310 -10.77 -16.27 -38.12
N LYS A 311 -11.11 -14.98 -38.19
CA LYS A 311 -11.07 -14.08 -37.03
C LYS A 311 -12.03 -14.50 -35.91
N GLN A 312 -13.24 -14.98 -36.24
CA GLN A 312 -14.16 -15.51 -35.22
C GLN A 312 -13.59 -16.74 -34.53
N LYS A 313 -13.04 -17.70 -35.30
CA LYS A 313 -12.38 -18.88 -34.73
C LYS A 313 -11.19 -18.51 -33.83
N GLU A 314 -10.37 -17.54 -34.23
CA GLU A 314 -9.28 -17.01 -33.40
C GLU A 314 -9.81 -16.37 -32.10
N ARG A 315 -10.91 -15.61 -32.16
CA ARG A 315 -11.57 -15.04 -30.97
C ARG A 315 -12.11 -16.14 -30.05
N ASP A 316 -12.78 -17.15 -30.59
CA ASP A 316 -13.30 -18.27 -29.79
C ASP A 316 -12.17 -19.04 -29.10
N VAL A 317 -11.04 -19.24 -29.77
CA VAL A 317 -9.84 -19.86 -29.18
C VAL A 317 -9.28 -18.98 -28.07
N GLN A 318 -9.19 -17.68 -28.28
CA GLN A 318 -8.77 -16.73 -27.24
C GLN A 318 -9.72 -16.75 -26.04
N GLU A 319 -11.03 -16.77 -26.26
CA GLU A 319 -12.03 -16.85 -25.18
C GLU A 319 -11.92 -18.15 -24.39
N LYS A 320 -11.70 -19.30 -25.06
CA LYS A 320 -11.42 -20.58 -24.39
C LYS A 320 -10.13 -20.50 -23.56
N ARG A 321 -9.06 -19.93 -24.11
CA ARG A 321 -7.79 -19.73 -23.40
C ARG A 321 -7.96 -18.80 -22.19
N ILE A 322 -8.75 -17.73 -22.30
CA ILE A 322 -9.07 -16.85 -21.17
C ILE A 322 -9.82 -17.62 -20.07
N LYS A 323 -10.80 -18.46 -20.44
CA LYS A 323 -11.53 -19.31 -19.48
C LYS A 323 -10.60 -20.33 -18.79
N GLU A 324 -9.64 -20.91 -19.51
CA GLU A 324 -8.61 -21.80 -18.96
C GLU A 324 -7.69 -21.06 -17.98
N ILE A 325 -7.19 -19.89 -18.37
CA ILE A 325 -6.36 -19.04 -17.51
C ILE A 325 -7.15 -18.64 -16.25
N ALA A 326 -8.42 -18.26 -16.37
CA ALA A 326 -9.26 -17.92 -15.23
C ALA A 326 -9.42 -19.10 -14.25
N LYS A 327 -9.59 -20.33 -14.78
CA LYS A 327 -9.62 -21.55 -13.96
C LYS A 327 -8.28 -21.79 -13.26
N GLN A 328 -7.16 -21.68 -13.98
CA GLN A 328 -5.81 -21.84 -13.43
C GLN A 328 -5.52 -20.82 -12.32
N VAL A 329 -5.83 -19.54 -12.54
CA VAL A 329 -5.68 -18.48 -11.52
C VAL A 329 -6.55 -18.79 -10.31
N SER A 330 -7.80 -19.23 -10.50
CA SER A 330 -8.68 -19.57 -9.38
C SER A 330 -8.18 -20.77 -8.57
N ALA A 331 -7.52 -21.75 -9.21
CA ALA A 331 -6.92 -22.90 -8.56
C ALA A 331 -5.67 -22.48 -7.78
N ASN A 332 -4.76 -21.74 -8.43
CA ASN A 332 -3.55 -21.18 -7.80
C ASN A 332 -3.90 -20.28 -6.61
N ASP A 333 -4.96 -19.48 -6.69
CA ASP A 333 -5.40 -18.63 -5.57
C ASP A 333 -5.96 -19.45 -4.40
N LYS A 334 -6.64 -20.58 -4.67
CA LYS A 334 -7.08 -21.51 -3.62
C LYS A 334 -5.89 -22.20 -2.95
N GLU A 335 -4.95 -22.71 -3.73
CA GLU A 335 -3.72 -23.32 -3.22
C GLU A 335 -2.91 -22.33 -2.39
N LYS A 336 -2.72 -21.09 -2.87
CA LYS A 336 -2.07 -20.03 -2.09
C LYS A 336 -2.81 -19.68 -0.82
N LYS A 337 -4.15 -19.71 -0.80
CA LYS A 337 -4.94 -19.48 0.42
C LYS A 337 -4.81 -20.61 1.43
N LEU A 338 -4.64 -21.85 0.97
CA LEU A 338 -4.38 -23.01 1.83
C LEU A 338 -2.94 -22.94 2.38
N ALA A 339 -1.95 -22.74 1.51
CA ALA A 339 -0.55 -22.56 1.92
C ALA A 339 -0.37 -21.38 2.90
N LYS A 340 -1.05 -20.25 2.68
CA LYS A 340 -1.02 -19.13 3.64
C LYS A 340 -1.56 -19.49 5.03
N ARG A 341 -2.58 -20.36 5.11
CA ARG A 341 -3.11 -20.82 6.41
C ARG A 341 -2.10 -21.70 7.14
N ASP A 342 -1.34 -22.51 6.42
CA ASP A 342 -0.34 -23.41 7.00
C ASP A 342 0.95 -22.65 7.39
N VAL A 343 1.30 -21.57 6.68
CA VAL A 343 2.52 -20.77 6.92
C VAL A 343 2.36 -19.75 8.07
N ASP A 344 1.14 -19.33 8.42
CA ASP A 344 0.91 -18.48 9.61
C ASP A 344 1.35 -19.15 10.94
N ILE A 345 1.74 -20.43 10.93
CA ILE A 345 2.26 -21.20 12.07
C ILE A 345 3.80 -21.25 12.09
N SER A 346 4.52 -20.94 10.99
CA SER A 346 6.00 -20.93 10.95
C SER A 346 6.56 -19.51 10.75
N SER A 347 6.66 -18.78 11.86
CA SER A 347 7.14 -17.39 11.93
C SER A 347 8.61 -17.17 11.50
N GLU A 348 9.40 -18.22 11.31
CA GLU A 348 10.86 -18.14 11.12
C GLU A 348 11.28 -17.92 9.66
N SER A 349 10.47 -18.36 8.69
CA SER A 349 10.79 -18.22 7.25
C SER A 349 10.43 -16.86 6.65
N ASP A 350 9.63 -16.06 7.38
CA ASP A 350 9.12 -14.76 6.93
C ASP A 350 10.21 -13.66 6.94
N GLU A 351 11.26 -13.80 7.75
CA GLU A 351 12.29 -12.76 7.93
C GLU A 351 13.25 -12.67 6.72
N ASP A 352 13.65 -13.81 6.15
CA ASP A 352 14.48 -13.85 4.94
C ASP A 352 13.70 -13.33 3.72
N GLU A 353 12.41 -13.66 3.59
CA GLU A 353 11.57 -13.13 2.51
C GLU A 353 11.27 -11.64 2.65
N ALA A 354 11.24 -11.10 3.88
CA ALA A 354 11.04 -9.66 4.12
C ALA A 354 12.17 -8.80 3.53
N SER A 355 13.34 -9.39 3.25
CA SER A 355 14.45 -8.70 2.61
C SER A 355 14.31 -8.57 1.08
N GLN A 356 13.41 -9.34 0.46
CA GLN A 356 13.15 -9.28 -0.97
C GLN A 356 12.26 -8.08 -1.34
N LEU A 357 12.77 -7.24 -2.24
CA LEU A 357 12.06 -6.07 -2.73
C LEU A 357 11.05 -6.44 -3.82
N ALA A 358 9.88 -5.79 -3.78
CA ALA A 358 8.88 -5.91 -4.83
C ALA A 358 9.41 -5.38 -6.16
N LYS A 359 9.17 -6.12 -7.25
CA LYS A 359 9.54 -5.72 -8.62
C LYS A 359 8.93 -4.35 -9.01
N ARG A 360 7.73 -4.04 -8.52
CA ARG A 360 7.02 -2.79 -8.81
C ARG A 360 7.35 -1.75 -7.74
N ARG A 361 8.17 -0.77 -8.12
CA ARG A 361 8.69 0.28 -7.23
C ARG A 361 7.85 1.55 -7.27
N PHE A 362 7.94 2.35 -6.20
CA PHE A 362 7.44 3.72 -6.18
C PHE A 362 8.51 4.68 -6.73
N GLY A 363 8.20 5.39 -7.82
CA GLY A 363 9.13 6.31 -8.48
C GLY A 363 10.11 5.65 -9.47
N LYS A 364 11.04 6.45 -10.02
CA LYS A 364 12.03 5.99 -11.01
C LYS A 364 13.25 5.32 -10.37
N LEU A 365 13.63 5.78 -9.19
CA LEU A 365 14.85 5.36 -8.49
C LEU A 365 14.62 4.02 -7.76
N SER A 366 15.62 3.13 -7.81
CA SER A 366 15.63 1.90 -7.01
C SER A 366 16.07 2.20 -5.57
N VAL A 367 15.55 1.41 -4.63
CA VAL A 367 16.05 1.41 -3.24
C VAL A 367 17.53 1.01 -3.28
N PRO A 368 18.44 1.72 -2.58
CA PRO A 368 19.84 1.34 -2.52
C PRO A 368 19.99 -0.05 -1.89
N GLU A 369 20.86 -0.88 -2.44
CA GLU A 369 21.18 -2.21 -1.89
C GLU A 369 21.80 -2.09 -0.50
N ALA A 370 21.60 -3.11 0.34
CA ALA A 370 22.20 -3.13 1.67
C ALA A 370 23.72 -3.33 1.52
N PRO A 371 24.55 -2.68 2.36
CA PRO A 371 25.97 -3.02 2.41
C PRO A 371 26.13 -4.49 2.82
N VAL A 372 27.08 -5.18 2.19
CA VAL A 372 27.48 -6.54 2.55
C VAL A 372 28.28 -6.46 3.84
N GLU A 373 27.84 -7.16 4.88
CA GLU A 373 28.40 -7.10 6.23
C GLU A 373 28.70 -8.53 6.68
N VAL A 374 29.93 -8.98 6.38
CA VAL A 374 30.41 -10.32 6.71
C VAL A 374 31.82 -10.20 7.28
N THR A 375 32.01 -10.78 8.45
CA THR A 375 33.33 -10.92 9.04
C THR A 375 34.13 -11.99 8.30
N LEU A 376 35.30 -11.60 7.80
CA LEU A 376 36.24 -12.52 7.18
C LEU A 376 36.91 -13.43 8.24
N PRO A 377 37.44 -14.60 7.84
CA PRO A 377 38.09 -15.51 8.79
C PRO A 377 39.28 -14.86 9.53
N GLU A 378 39.99 -13.95 8.88
CA GLU A 378 41.14 -13.23 9.45
C GLU A 378 40.73 -12.15 10.47
N ASP A 379 39.54 -11.58 10.30
CA ASP A 379 39.00 -10.54 11.19
C ASP A 379 38.14 -11.13 12.32
N LEU A 380 37.82 -12.43 12.27
CA LEU A 380 37.07 -13.13 13.30
C LEU A 380 37.93 -13.33 14.57
N ASN A 381 37.68 -12.50 15.58
CA ASN A 381 38.45 -12.46 16.82
C ASN A 381 37.58 -12.83 18.03
N ASP A 382 38.15 -13.60 18.96
CA ASP A 382 37.48 -13.99 20.22
C ASP A 382 37.29 -12.84 21.23
N SER A 383 37.94 -11.69 21.01
CA SER A 383 37.90 -10.56 21.96
C SER A 383 37.16 -9.34 21.42
N LEU A 384 36.14 -8.86 22.16
CA LEU A 384 35.38 -7.64 21.86
C LEU A 384 36.25 -6.37 21.74
N ARG A 385 37.42 -6.33 22.39
CA ARG A 385 38.34 -5.20 22.30
C ARG A 385 39.01 -5.06 20.93
N ARG A 386 39.12 -6.16 20.18
CA ARG A 386 39.71 -6.21 18.83
C ARG A 386 38.64 -6.20 17.74
N LEU A 387 37.36 -6.25 18.11
CA LEU A 387 36.25 -6.22 17.18
C LEU A 387 36.25 -4.88 16.43
N LYS A 388 36.42 -4.94 15.12
CA LYS A 388 36.18 -3.79 14.25
C LYS A 388 34.66 -3.75 13.98
N PRO A 389 33.95 -2.68 14.37
CA PRO A 389 32.54 -2.58 14.04
C PRO A 389 32.38 -2.41 12.53
N GLU A 390 31.52 -3.23 11.94
CA GLU A 390 31.15 -3.16 10.54
C GLU A 390 29.75 -2.55 10.39
N GLY A 391 29.48 -1.96 9.22
CA GLY A 391 28.16 -1.40 8.89
C GLY A 391 27.92 0.02 9.39
N SER A 392 26.82 0.62 8.93
CA SER A 392 26.36 1.93 9.39
C SER A 392 24.88 1.89 9.75
N LEU A 393 24.59 2.03 11.05
CA LEU A 393 23.22 2.03 11.57
C LEU A 393 22.34 3.11 10.93
N LEU A 394 22.94 4.20 10.47
CA LEU A 394 22.21 5.27 9.77
C LEU A 394 21.76 4.81 8.39
N THR A 395 22.61 4.12 7.63
CA THR A 395 22.24 3.60 6.30
C THR A 395 21.18 2.53 6.42
N ASP A 396 21.25 1.67 7.44
CA ASP A 396 20.29 0.60 7.65
C ASP A 396 18.92 1.13 8.05
N ARG A 397 18.89 2.09 9.00
CA ARG A 397 17.65 2.76 9.39
C ARG A 397 17.04 3.53 8.24
N TYR A 398 17.86 4.24 7.47
CA TYR A 398 17.39 4.95 6.28
C TYR A 398 16.80 3.97 5.25
N ARG A 399 17.48 2.85 4.98
CA ARG A 399 16.96 1.78 4.11
C ARG A 399 15.67 1.18 4.64
N ASN A 400 15.55 0.91 5.94
CA ASN A 400 14.31 0.41 6.56
C ASN A 400 13.13 1.39 6.41
N LEU A 401 13.37 2.70 6.48
CA LEU A 401 12.34 3.71 6.22
C LEU A 401 11.89 3.71 4.74
N LEU A 402 12.83 3.52 3.81
CA LEU A 402 12.54 3.39 2.38
C LEU A 402 11.74 2.12 2.08
N ILE A 403 12.17 0.97 2.61
CA ILE A 403 11.48 -0.32 2.42
C ILE A 403 10.06 -0.27 2.99
N ASN A 404 9.85 0.38 4.14
CA ASN A 404 8.53 0.53 4.72
C ASN A 404 7.65 1.59 4.02
N GLY A 405 8.16 2.27 2.98
CA GLY A 405 7.43 3.30 2.25
C GLY A 405 7.13 4.55 3.08
N LYS A 406 7.85 4.74 4.21
CA LYS A 406 7.75 5.95 5.04
C LYS A 406 8.48 7.13 4.40
N LEU A 407 9.51 6.84 3.63
CA LEU A 407 10.34 7.81 2.91
C LEU A 407 10.47 7.35 1.45
N GLU A 408 10.48 8.28 0.51
CA GLU A 408 10.73 7.97 -0.89
C GLU A 408 12.23 8.01 -1.24
N VAL A 409 12.64 7.22 -2.24
CA VAL A 409 14.03 7.24 -2.69
C VAL A 409 14.31 8.53 -3.46
N ARG A 410 15.27 9.33 -2.99
CA ARG A 410 15.74 10.56 -3.65
C ARG A 410 17.22 10.49 -3.93
N LYS A 411 17.65 11.10 -5.05
CA LYS A 411 19.06 11.42 -5.31
C LYS A 411 19.35 12.83 -4.81
N LYS A 412 20.55 13.05 -4.28
CA LYS A 412 21.02 14.39 -3.92
C LYS A 412 21.04 15.24 -5.20
N VAL A 413 20.23 16.29 -5.23
CA VAL A 413 20.21 17.23 -6.35
C VAL A 413 21.33 18.25 -6.12
N GLY A 414 22.25 18.34 -7.08
CA GLY A 414 23.29 19.36 -7.08
C GLY A 414 22.70 20.76 -7.28
N GLN A 415 23.54 21.80 -7.21
CA GLN A 415 23.07 23.14 -7.53
C GLN A 415 22.68 23.20 -9.01
N ALA A 416 21.43 23.59 -9.28
CA ALA A 416 20.99 23.84 -10.64
C ALA A 416 21.83 24.95 -11.27
N LYS A 417 22.25 24.78 -12.53
CA LYS A 417 22.97 25.80 -13.28
C LYS A 417 22.11 27.06 -13.32
N LYS A 418 22.54 28.10 -12.59
CA LYS A 418 21.86 29.40 -12.63
C LYS A 418 22.07 30.00 -14.03
N PRO A 419 21.06 30.67 -14.60
CA PRO A 419 21.26 31.39 -15.85
C PRO A 419 22.38 32.41 -15.66
N GLN A 420 23.29 32.50 -16.64
CA GLN A 420 24.34 33.51 -16.64
C GLN A 420 23.66 34.88 -16.78
N ARG A 421 23.62 35.65 -15.69
CA ARG A 421 23.06 37.00 -15.66
C ARG A 421 24.20 37.99 -15.57
N GLN A 422 24.27 38.91 -16.53
CA GLN A 422 25.19 40.03 -16.42
C GLN A 422 24.75 40.91 -15.25
N ARG A 423 25.68 41.24 -14.37
CA ARG A 423 25.46 42.21 -13.29
C ARG A 423 25.93 43.57 -13.79
N THR A 424 24.99 44.48 -14.00
CA THR A 424 25.29 45.87 -14.30
C THR A 424 25.21 46.70 -13.03
N GLU A 425 26.09 47.70 -12.92
CA GLU A 425 25.98 48.72 -11.88
C GLU A 425 24.73 49.56 -12.11
N LYS A 426 24.04 49.95 -11.03
CA LYS A 426 22.89 50.86 -11.14
C LYS A 426 23.38 52.23 -11.58
N TRP A 427 22.60 52.91 -12.44
CA TRP A 427 22.97 54.22 -13.00
C TRP A 427 23.30 55.27 -11.94
N THR A 428 22.65 55.24 -10.78
CA THR A 428 22.93 56.15 -9.65
C THR A 428 24.37 56.09 -9.16
N TYR A 429 25.02 54.92 -9.25
CA TYR A 429 26.42 54.74 -8.89
C TYR A 429 27.36 54.98 -10.09
N LYS A 430 26.86 54.74 -11.30
CA LYS A 430 27.61 54.96 -12.54
C LYS A 430 27.83 56.45 -12.83
N ASP A 431 26.84 57.28 -12.51
CA ASP A 431 26.86 58.72 -12.76
C ASP A 431 27.23 59.53 -11.50
N PHE A 432 27.72 58.87 -10.45
CA PHE A 432 28.12 59.55 -9.22
C PHE A 432 29.38 60.39 -9.46
N LYS A 433 29.23 61.71 -9.39
CA LYS A 433 30.34 62.67 -9.42
C LYS A 433 30.41 63.36 -8.06
N LEU A 434 31.59 63.38 -7.45
CA LEU A 434 31.86 64.23 -6.29
C LEU A 434 31.72 65.70 -6.71
N LYS A 435 30.93 66.46 -5.95
CA LYS A 435 30.79 67.91 -6.12
C LYS A 435 31.99 68.64 -5.57
#